data_AF-D4VPD7-F1
#
_entry.id   AF-D4VPD7-F1
#
_cell.length_a   1.000
_cell.length_b   1.000
_cell.length_c   1.000
_cell.angle_alpha   90.00
_cell.angle_beta   90.00
_cell.angle_gamma   90.00
#
_symmetry.space_group_name_H-M   'P 1'
#
loop_
_entity.id
_entity.type
_entity.pdbx_description
1 polymer ?
#
loop_
_entity_poly.entity_id
_entity_poly.type
_entity_poly.pdbx_seq_one_letter_code
_entity_poly.pdbx_strand_id
1 'polypeptide(L)'
;MVIYGANFGTDPSIISVKIGGKEAIVVSSKGNSLYCLTPSLCFEGSVEVKIGKQSSKAQAKYEYEPQLVVSTLCGYLDEYGKKLFKIY
;
A
#
# COMPACT_ATOMS: atom_id res chain seq x y z
N MET A 1 6.27 -3.90 6.80
CA MET A 1 7.27 -2.80 6.80
C MET A 1 7.15 -2.02 8.10
N VAL A 2 8.27 -1.60 8.70
CA VAL A 2 8.28 -0.72 9.88
C VAL A 2 8.81 0.65 9.48
N ILE A 3 8.07 1.71 9.79
CA ILE A 3 8.50 3.10 9.57
C ILE A 3 8.82 3.71 10.93
N TYR A 4 10.02 4.29 11.06
CA TYR A 4 10.48 4.99 12.25
C TYR A 4 10.35 6.50 12.07
N GLY A 5 10.02 7.19 13.16
CA GLY A 5 9.89 8.64 13.18
C GLY A 5 9.43 9.15 14.54
N ALA A 6 8.75 10.29 14.55
CA ALA A 6 8.22 10.89 15.76
C ALA A 6 6.84 11.48 15.50
N ASN A 7 6.05 11.63 16.57
CA ASN A 7 4.73 12.24 16.54
C ASN A 7 3.70 11.52 15.64
N PHE A 8 3.80 10.18 15.53
CA PHE A 8 2.80 9.38 14.80
C PHE A 8 1.51 9.18 15.60
N GLY A 9 1.55 9.38 16.92
CA GLY A 9 0.45 9.00 17.81
C GLY A 9 0.30 7.47 17.91
N THR A 10 -0.69 7.03 18.68
CA THR A 10 -0.94 5.61 18.96
C THR A 10 -2.21 5.07 18.30
N ASP A 11 -3.03 5.95 17.73
CA ASP A 11 -4.27 5.58 17.05
C ASP A 11 -4.02 5.37 15.55
N PRO A 12 -4.08 4.13 15.03
CA PRO A 12 -3.91 3.87 13.60
C PRO A 12 -5.05 4.44 12.74
N SER A 13 -6.22 4.74 13.31
CA SER A 13 -7.41 5.21 12.58
C SER A 13 -7.23 6.61 11.97
N ILE A 14 -6.31 7.40 12.53
CA ILE A 14 -6.01 8.77 12.08
C ILE A 14 -4.73 8.85 11.22
N ILE A 15 -4.07 7.71 10.99
CA ILE A 15 -2.81 7.59 10.26
C ILE A 15 -3.08 7.01 8.88
N SER A 16 -2.68 7.74 7.85
CA SER A 16 -2.69 7.27 6.46
C SER A 16 -1.27 7.21 5.94
N VAL A 17 -0.88 6.06 5.40
CA VAL A 17 0.45 5.84 4.80
C VAL A 17 0.27 5.55 3.33
N LYS A 18 1.08 6.20 2.49
CA LYS A 18 1.19 5.90 1.06
C LYS A 18 2.60 5.44 0.73
N ILE A 19 2.71 4.35 -0.01
CA ILE A 19 3.98 3.79 -0.49
C ILE A 19 3.89 3.70 -2.01
N GLY A 20 4.78 4.38 -2.72
CA GLY A 20 4.79 4.48 -4.18
C GLY A 20 3.45 4.94 -4.75
N GLY A 21 2.84 5.96 -4.13
CA GLY A 21 1.53 6.50 -4.51
C GLY A 21 0.30 5.67 -4.10
N LYS A 22 0.49 4.48 -3.52
CA LYS A 22 -0.60 3.57 -3.13
C LYS A 22 -0.85 3.56 -1.63
N GLU A 23 -2.11 3.43 -1.23
CA GLU A 23 -2.46 3.35 0.18
C GLU A 23 -1.97 2.03 0.80
N ALA A 24 -1.22 2.17 1.89
CA ALA A 24 -0.72 1.07 2.70
C ALA A 24 -1.65 0.86 3.90
N ILE A 25 -1.85 -0.41 4.27
CA ILE A 25 -2.68 -0.74 5.43
C ILE A 25 -1.83 -0.57 6.69
N VAL A 26 -2.24 0.35 7.57
CA VAL A 26 -1.60 0.55 8.88
C VAL A 26 -2.18 -0.45 9.87
N VAL A 27 -1.32 -1.28 10.45
CA VAL A 27 -1.73 -2.35 11.38
C VAL A 27 -1.62 -1.87 12.83
N SER A 28 -0.56 -1.14 13.17
CA SER A 28 -0.37 -0.59 14.51
C SER A 28 0.57 0.61 14.52
N SER A 29 0.46 1.45 15.56
CA SER A 29 1.35 2.58 15.81
C SER A 29 1.73 2.65 17.28
N LYS A 30 3.00 2.97 17.56
CA LYS A 30 3.59 3.14 18.90
C LYS A 30 4.10 4.57 19.15
N GLY A 31 3.69 5.54 18.34
CA GLY A 31 4.08 6.94 18.45
C GLY A 31 5.41 7.30 17.79
N ASN A 32 6.45 6.49 17.98
CA ASN A 32 7.76 6.64 17.33
C ASN A 32 7.99 5.67 16.16
N SER A 33 7.08 4.72 15.99
CA SER A 33 7.16 3.69 14.98
C SER A 33 5.76 3.26 14.61
N LEU A 34 5.58 2.88 13.35
CA LEU A 34 4.34 2.30 12.86
C LEU A 34 4.65 1.06 12.02
N TYR A 35 3.72 0.10 12.08
CA TYR A 35 3.79 -1.12 11.30
C TYR A 35 2.71 -1.10 10.22
N CYS A 36 3.11 -1.26 8.97
CA CYS A 36 2.22 -1.25 7.81
C CYS A 36 2.51 -2.38 6.82
N LEU A 37 1.48 -2.75 6.07
CA LEU A 37 1.57 -3.70 4.97
C LEU A 37 1.91 -2.95 3.68
N THR A 38 2.93 -3.44 2.98
CA THR A 38 3.36 -2.88 1.69
C THR A 38 2.31 -3.21 0.63
N PRO A 39 1.73 -2.21 -0.06
CA PRO A 39 0.77 -2.45 -1.13
C PRO A 39 1.45 -3.06 -2.37
N SER A 40 0.66 -3.74 -3.21
CA SER A 40 1.16 -4.30 -4.46
C SER A 40 1.49 -3.21 -5.49
N LEU A 41 2.52 -3.42 -6.31
CA LEU A 41 2.94 -2.53 -7.41
C LEU A 41 3.34 -1.11 -6.94
N CYS A 42 3.98 -0.97 -5.77
CA CYS A 42 4.46 0.33 -5.27
C CYS A 42 5.88 0.68 -5.77
N PHE A 43 6.09 0.56 -7.09
CA PHE A 43 7.41 0.64 -7.73
C PHE A 43 8.17 1.95 -7.51
N GLU A 44 7.46 3.07 -7.33
CA GLU A 44 8.11 4.37 -7.12
C GLU A 44 8.84 4.44 -5.76
N GLY A 45 8.39 3.66 -4.78
CA GLY A 45 9.01 3.56 -3.47
C GLY A 45 8.90 4.81 -2.58
N SER A 46 8.18 5.86 -3.00
CA SER A 46 7.99 7.07 -2.20
C SER A 46 7.15 6.76 -0.96
N VAL A 47 7.64 7.09 0.23
CA VAL A 47 6.92 6.86 1.49
C VAL A 47 6.37 8.18 2.02
N GLU A 48 5.05 8.28 2.09
CA GLU A 48 4.34 9.43 2.62
C GLU A 48 3.51 9.01 3.83
N VAL A 49 3.64 9.73 4.93
CA VAL A 49 2.87 9.51 6.15
C VAL A 49 2.03 10.75 6.42
N LYS A 50 0.74 10.56 6.68
CA LYS A 50 -0.20 11.61 7.02
C LYS A 50 -0.89 11.28 8.34
N ILE A 51 -0.83 12.19 9.31
CA ILE A 51 -1.53 12.09 10.59
C ILE A 51 -2.50 13.27 10.67
N GLY A 52 -3.81 12.98 10.57
CA GLY A 52 -4.83 14.02 10.49
C GLY A 52 -4.59 15.02 9.34
N LYS A 53 -4.20 16.26 9.68
CA LYS A 53 -3.90 17.33 8.70
C LYS A 53 -2.41 17.46 8.34
N GLN A 54 -1.52 16.84 9.11
CA GLN A 54 -0.08 16.92 8.89
C GLN A 54 0.37 15.82 7.94
N SER A 55 1.24 16.15 6.99
CA SER A 55 1.87 15.17 6.11
C SER A 55 3.39 15.31 6.14
N SER A 56 4.09 14.20 5.93
CA SER A 56 5.55 14.15 5.83
C SER A 56 5.94 13.08 4.83
N LYS A 57 7.02 13.34 4.08
CA LYS A 57 7.57 12.38 3.13
C LYS A 57 8.94 11.95 3.60
N ALA A 58 9.23 10.65 3.48
CA ALA A 58 10.57 10.14 3.71
C ALA A 58 11.50 10.58 2.58
N GLN A 59 12.76 10.88 2.91
CA GLN A 59 13.78 11.21 1.93
C GLN A 59 14.29 9.96 1.20
N ALA A 60 14.37 8.83 1.92
CA ALA A 60 14.74 7.55 1.35
C ALA A 60 13.53 6.90 0.65
N LYS A 61 13.79 6.28 -0.50
CA LYS A 61 12.82 5.46 -1.20
C LYS A 61 12.87 4.02 -0.69
N TYR A 62 11.72 3.40 -0.60
CA TYR A 62 11.56 1.99 -0.34
C TYR A 62 11.83 1.19 -1.61
N GLU A 63 12.72 0.22 -1.55
CA GLU A 63 12.98 -0.71 -2.65
C GLU A 63 11.90 -1.80 -2.64
N TYR A 64 11.03 -1.75 -3.65
CA TYR A 64 9.97 -2.74 -3.82
C TYR A 64 10.49 -3.91 -4.64
N GLU A 65 10.49 -5.10 -4.05
CA GLU A 65 10.78 -6.35 -4.76
C GLU A 65 9.49 -6.89 -5.37
N PRO A 66 9.31 -6.79 -6.70
CA PRO A 66 8.12 -7.34 -7.34
C PRO A 66 8.14 -8.87 -7.29
N GLN A 67 6.97 -9.44 -7.04
CA GLN A 67 6.76 -10.88 -7.15
C GLN A 67 6.06 -11.20 -8.46
N LEU A 68 6.40 -12.35 -9.05
CA LEU A 68 5.70 -12.88 -10.22
C LEU A 68 4.30 -13.31 -9.79
N VAL A 69 3.29 -12.74 -10.45
CA VAL A 69 1.87 -13.03 -10.19
C VAL A 69 1.19 -13.49 -11.47
N VAL A 70 0.24 -14.41 -11.33
CA VAL A 70 -0.61 -14.83 -12.45
C VAL A 70 -1.78 -13.86 -12.59
N SER A 71 -2.00 -13.36 -13.80
CA SER A 71 -3.15 -12.54 -14.14
C SER A 71 -3.87 -13.11 -15.37
N THR A 72 -5.15 -12.78 -15.49
CA THR A 72 -5.95 -13.14 -16.66
C THR A 72 -5.80 -12.06 -17.73
N LEU A 73 -5.16 -12.40 -18.85
CA LEU A 73 -5.05 -11.48 -19.99
C LEU A 73 -6.39 -11.29 -20.71
N CYS A 74 -7.11 -12.38 -20.95
CA CYS A 74 -8.37 -12.36 -21.69
C CYS A 74 -9.26 -13.54 -21.34
N GLY A 75 -10.56 -13.33 -21.49
CA GLY A 75 -11.59 -14.35 -21.33
C GLY A 75 -12.22 -14.33 -19.93
N TYR A 76 -13.53 -14.53 -19.91
CA TYR A 76 -14.34 -14.64 -18.70
C TYR A 76 -15.37 -15.77 -18.89
N LEU A 77 -15.60 -16.54 -17.84
CA LEU A 77 -16.67 -17.53 -17.76
C LEU A 77 -17.64 -17.06 -16.69
N ASP A 78 -18.91 -16.92 -17.05
CA ASP A 78 -19.96 -16.69 -16.06
C ASP A 78 -20.32 -17.98 -15.31
N GLU A 79 -21.14 -17.86 -14.27
CA GLU A 79 -21.60 -18.97 -13.43
C GLU A 79 -22.37 -20.05 -14.22
N TYR A 80 -22.83 -19.74 -15.44
CA TYR A 80 -23.57 -20.64 -16.33
C TYR A 80 -22.70 -21.23 -17.45
N GLY A 81 -21.38 -20.98 -17.43
CA GLY A 81 -20.43 -21.53 -18.40
C GLY A 81 -20.41 -20.80 -19.75
N LYS A 82 -21.05 -19.62 -19.86
CA LYS A 82 -20.99 -18.81 -21.07
C LYS A 82 -19.64 -18.09 -21.13
N LYS A 83 -18.91 -18.31 -22.23
CA LYS A 83 -17.66 -17.61 -22.52
C LYS A 83 -17.97 -16.20 -23.02
N LEU A 84 -17.46 -15.21 -22.33
CA LEU A 84 -17.49 -13.81 -22.76
C LEU A 84 -16.05 -13.34 -23.00
N PHE A 85 -15.84 -12.66 -24.12
CA PHE A 85 -14.57 -11.99 -24.38
C PHE A 85 -14.53 -10.69 -23.58
N LYS A 86 -13.65 -10.68 -22.57
CA LYS A 86 -13.31 -9.49 -21.80
C LYS A 86 -11.79 -9.39 -21.73
N ILE A 87 -11.27 -8.22 -22.02
CA ILE A 87 -9.84 -7.86 -21.92
C ILE A 87 -9.72 -7.00 -20.65
N TYR A 88 -8.73 -7.30 -19.80
CA TYR A 88 -8.51 -6.65 -18.50
C TYR A 88 -7.31 -5.71 -18.53
#